data_AF-A0A7S2UJG4-F1
#
_entry.id   AF-A0A7S2UJG4-F1
#
_cell.length_a   1.000
_cell.length_b   1.000
_cell.length_c   1.000
_cell.angle_alpha   90.00
_cell.angle_beta   90.00
_cell.angle_gamma   90.00
#
_symmetry.space_group_name_H-M   'P 1'
#
loop_
_entity.id
_entity.type
_entity.pdbx_description
1 polymer ?
#
loop_
_entity_poly.entity_id
_entity_poly.type
_entity_poly.pdbx_seq_one_letter_code
_entity_poly.pdbx_strand_id
1 'polypeptide(L)'
;MALPWRLVTLLLVTWIRGSCVFCLVGRRENRTPMTANGIESLQRRALHALWKDAGGDRWANADKWTSSDRVCTWYGTTCTNGGSKITEIDLSFNRLEGSIARLFWTLPFLQKVNLRGNHLTHHGFNGLTMENASTAPLEWVDLTENS
;
A
#
# COMPACT_ATOMS: atom_id res chain seq x y z
N MET A 1 56.62 -8.21 40.69
CA MET A 1 56.33 -6.77 40.53
C MET A 1 54.82 -6.57 40.75
N ALA A 2 54.44 -5.39 41.21
CA ALA A 2 53.23 -5.06 41.98
C ALA A 2 51.84 -5.43 41.39
N LEU A 3 50.85 -5.43 42.31
CA LEU A 3 49.46 -5.93 42.36
C LEU A 3 48.42 -5.08 41.53
N PRO A 4 47.07 -5.34 41.55
CA PRO A 4 46.32 -6.44 40.91
C PRO A 4 44.88 -6.04 40.38
N TRP A 5 44.00 -7.05 40.17
CA TRP A 5 42.57 -7.24 40.55
C TRP A 5 41.34 -6.55 39.85
N ARG A 6 40.53 -7.42 39.20
CA ARG A 6 39.05 -7.39 38.99
C ARG A 6 38.54 -6.44 37.90
N LEU A 7 37.79 -6.87 36.89
CA LEU A 7 36.59 -7.71 36.96
C LEU A 7 36.50 -8.66 35.73
N VAL A 8 36.38 -9.97 36.00
CA VAL A 8 35.22 -10.84 35.65
C VAL A 8 35.18 -11.22 34.15
N THR A 9 35.83 -12.31 33.72
CA THR A 9 35.29 -13.70 33.54
C THR A 9 34.11 -13.77 32.56
N LEU A 10 33.92 -14.73 31.66
CA LEU A 10 34.56 -16.01 31.33
C LEU A 10 33.96 -16.43 29.95
N LEU A 11 34.80 -16.98 29.08
CA LEU A 11 34.59 -18.21 28.29
C LEU A 11 33.36 -18.43 27.35
N LEU A 12 33.78 -18.70 26.10
CA LEU A 12 33.40 -19.82 25.22
C LEU A 12 32.24 -19.65 24.22
N VAL A 13 32.68 -19.52 22.97
CA VAL A 13 32.11 -20.08 21.74
C VAL A 13 31.14 -21.24 21.99
N THR A 14 29.88 -21.04 21.62
CA THR A 14 29.02 -22.12 21.10
C THR A 14 28.57 -21.72 19.70
N TRP A 15 28.87 -22.58 18.72
CA TRP A 15 28.42 -22.42 17.34
C TRP A 15 26.90 -22.58 17.29
N ILE A 16 26.19 -21.56 16.84
CA ILE A 16 24.79 -21.68 16.44
C ILE A 16 24.72 -21.52 14.92
N ARG A 17 24.28 -22.58 14.25
CA ARG A 17 23.86 -22.56 12.85
C ARG A 17 22.63 -21.65 12.71
N GLY A 18 22.63 -20.80 11.70
CA GLY A 18 21.42 -20.17 11.16
C GLY A 18 21.28 -18.66 11.41
N SER A 19 21.27 -17.92 10.29
CA SER A 19 20.72 -16.57 10.08
C SER A 19 21.48 -15.33 10.55
N CYS A 20 21.36 -14.29 9.70
CA CYS A 20 21.68 -12.86 9.86
C CYS A 20 23.11 -12.38 9.57
N VAL A 21 23.46 -12.34 8.28
CA VAL A 21 24.40 -11.35 7.73
C VAL A 21 23.58 -10.30 6.98
N PHE A 22 22.93 -9.40 7.71
CA PHE A 22 22.53 -8.02 7.35
C PHE A 22 21.53 -7.50 8.40
N CYS A 23 22.05 -7.11 9.58
CA CYS A 23 21.26 -6.42 10.62
C CYS A 23 21.90 -5.09 11.08
N LEU A 24 22.63 -4.36 10.23
CA LEU A 24 23.13 -3.01 10.53
C LEU A 24 23.01 -2.19 9.23
N VAL A 25 22.01 -1.37 8.95
CA VAL A 25 21.11 -0.53 9.75
C VAL A 25 19.68 -0.73 9.23
N GLY A 26 18.89 -1.54 9.93
CA GLY A 26 17.44 -1.53 9.76
C GLY A 26 16.87 -0.56 10.78
N ARG A 27 16.45 0.64 10.35
CA ARG A 27 15.56 1.45 11.17
C ARG A 27 14.31 0.58 11.39
N ARG A 28 14.16 -0.02 12.57
CA ARG A 28 12.85 -0.52 13.00
C ARG A 28 11.97 0.71 13.06
N GLU A 29 11.26 0.96 11.98
CA GLU A 29 10.21 1.93 11.96
C GLU A 29 9.16 1.39 12.93
N ASN A 30 9.15 1.98 14.12
CA ASN A 30 8.14 1.72 15.13
C ASN A 30 6.83 2.32 14.59
N ARG A 31 6.26 1.70 13.54
CA ARG A 31 5.02 2.16 12.90
C ARG A 31 3.94 2.00 13.95
N THR A 32 3.64 3.10 14.64
CA THR A 32 2.40 3.23 15.40
C THR A 32 1.25 2.81 14.48
N PRO A 33 0.30 1.98 14.96
CA PRO A 33 -0.87 1.63 14.17
C PRO A 33 -1.49 2.90 13.59
N MET A 34 -1.73 2.95 12.27
CA MET A 34 -2.42 4.09 11.68
C MET A 34 -3.77 4.25 12.36
N THR A 35 -4.06 5.46 12.84
CA THR A 35 -5.39 5.78 13.39
C THR A 35 -6.44 5.68 12.28
N ALA A 36 -7.70 5.47 12.65
CA ALA A 36 -8.80 5.39 11.68
C ALA A 36 -8.88 6.64 10.78
N ASN A 37 -8.65 7.83 11.37
CA ASN A 37 -8.59 9.09 10.62
C ASN A 37 -7.41 9.14 9.64
N GLY A 38 -6.27 8.56 10.01
CA GLY A 38 -5.10 8.45 9.14
C GLY A 38 -5.35 7.54 7.93
N ILE A 39 -6.04 6.42 8.15
CA ILE A 39 -6.42 5.48 7.08
C ILE A 39 -7.37 6.16 6.09
N GLU A 40 -8.43 6.81 6.58
CA GLU A 40 -9.39 7.52 5.71
C GLU A 40 -8.68 8.61 4.88
N SER A 41 -7.79 9.38 5.51
CA SER A 41 -7.02 10.43 4.85
C SER A 41 -6.05 9.89 3.78
N LEU A 42 -5.42 8.75 4.03
CA LEU A 42 -4.56 8.08 3.06
C LEU A 42 -5.38 7.55 1.87
N GLN A 43 -6.50 6.88 2.15
CA GLN A 43 -7.39 6.34 1.12
C GLN A 43 -7.91 7.42 0.20
N ARG A 44 -8.40 8.53 0.76
CA ARG A 44 -8.89 9.67 -0.02
C ARG A 44 -7.81 10.24 -0.93
N ARG A 45 -6.60 10.45 -0.41
CA ARG A 45 -5.48 10.96 -1.23
C ARG A 45 -5.09 10.00 -2.34
N ALA A 46 -5.05 8.69 -2.06
CA ALA A 46 -4.71 7.67 -3.05
C ALA A 46 -5.75 7.61 -4.19
N LEU A 47 -7.04 7.59 -3.85
CA LEU A 47 -8.12 7.58 -4.83
C LEU A 47 -8.21 8.89 -5.61
N HIS A 48 -8.02 10.04 -4.96
CA HIS A 48 -7.98 11.32 -5.66
C HIS A 48 -6.78 11.40 -6.62
N ALA A 49 -5.63 10.82 -6.26
CA ALA A 49 -4.49 10.73 -7.17
C ALA A 49 -4.82 9.83 -8.37
N LEU A 50 -5.48 8.69 -8.15
CA LEU A 50 -5.98 7.86 -9.25
C LEU A 50 -6.93 8.64 -10.16
N TRP A 51 -7.94 9.31 -9.60
CA TRP A 51 -8.91 10.08 -10.36
C TRP A 51 -8.23 11.15 -11.22
N LYS A 52 -7.26 11.87 -10.65
CA LYS A 52 -6.50 12.89 -11.37
C LYS A 52 -5.64 12.30 -12.50
N ASP A 53 -4.92 11.22 -12.23
CA ASP A 53 -3.93 10.65 -13.16
C ASP A 53 -4.55 9.72 -14.21
N ALA A 54 -5.77 9.22 -13.96
CA ALA A 54 -6.50 8.29 -14.81
C ALA A 54 -7.71 8.93 -15.53
N GLY A 55 -7.72 10.26 -15.71
CA GLY A 55 -8.72 10.95 -16.54
C GLY A 55 -10.12 11.01 -15.93
N GLY A 56 -10.21 11.23 -14.62
CA GLY A 56 -11.43 11.17 -13.80
C GLY A 56 -12.64 11.93 -14.31
N ASP A 57 -12.45 13.04 -15.03
CA ASP A 57 -13.53 13.83 -15.64
C ASP A 57 -14.28 13.10 -16.76
N ARG A 58 -13.69 12.03 -17.31
CA ARG A 58 -14.23 11.28 -18.48
C ARG A 58 -14.71 9.88 -18.13
N TRP A 59 -14.65 9.51 -16.86
CA TRP A 59 -15.10 8.19 -16.41
C TRP A 59 -16.59 8.00 -16.70
N ALA A 60 -17.00 6.77 -17.00
CA ALA A 60 -18.41 6.46 -17.25
C ALA A 60 -19.25 6.65 -15.98
N ASN A 61 -18.67 6.32 -14.82
CA ASN A 61 -19.24 6.54 -13.50
C ASN A 61 -18.14 6.96 -12.50
N ALA A 62 -18.29 8.17 -11.97
CA ALA A 62 -17.42 8.73 -10.94
C ALA A 62 -18.24 9.18 -9.71
N ASP A 63 -19.35 8.48 -9.40
CA ASP A 63 -20.22 8.87 -8.29
C ASP A 63 -19.42 8.98 -6.98
N LYS A 64 -19.52 10.17 -6.37
CA LYS A 64 -18.84 10.63 -5.14
C LYS A 64 -17.31 10.75 -5.18
N TRP A 65 -16.65 10.52 -6.31
CA TRP A 65 -15.18 10.63 -6.39
C TRP A 65 -14.64 12.04 -6.14
N THR A 66 -15.48 13.06 -6.28
CA THR A 66 -15.19 14.47 -5.96
C THR A 66 -15.90 14.97 -4.70
N SER A 67 -16.63 14.11 -3.99
CA SER A 67 -17.40 14.50 -2.81
C SER A 67 -16.58 14.45 -1.52
N SER A 68 -17.09 15.08 -0.47
CA SER A 68 -16.54 14.99 0.89
C SER A 68 -16.91 13.68 1.60
N ASP A 69 -17.77 12.84 1.01
CA ASP A 69 -18.28 11.62 1.63
C ASP A 69 -17.19 10.60 1.89
N ARG A 70 -17.47 9.67 2.81
CA ARG A 70 -16.55 8.58 3.16
C ARG A 70 -16.19 7.79 1.92
N VAL A 71 -14.91 7.47 1.76
CA VAL A 71 -14.41 6.82 0.54
C VAL A 71 -15.04 5.47 0.26
N CYS A 72 -15.48 4.75 1.31
CA CYS A 72 -16.22 3.50 1.20
C CYS A 72 -17.62 3.61 0.58
N THR A 73 -18.08 4.84 0.30
CA THR A 73 -19.36 5.08 -0.37
C THR A 73 -19.19 5.42 -1.84
N TRP A 74 -17.95 5.55 -2.31
CA TRP A 74 -17.63 5.91 -3.69
C TRP A 74 -17.88 4.74 -4.62
N TYR A 75 -18.29 5.07 -5.84
CA TYR A 75 -18.53 4.06 -6.86
C TYR A 75 -17.28 3.19 -7.07
N GLY A 76 -17.52 1.88 -7.17
CA GLY A 76 -16.46 0.89 -7.39
C GLY A 76 -15.63 0.54 -6.16
N THR A 77 -15.91 1.11 -4.98
CA THR A 77 -15.18 0.76 -3.75
C THR A 77 -15.93 -0.28 -2.91
N THR A 78 -15.19 -1.23 -2.37
CA THR A 78 -15.66 -2.19 -1.37
C THR A 78 -14.75 -2.12 -0.15
N CYS A 79 -15.36 -2.07 1.03
CA CYS A 79 -14.66 -1.94 2.30
C CYS A 79 -14.91 -3.13 3.23
N THR A 80 -14.01 -3.33 4.20
CA THR A 80 -14.19 -4.27 5.32
C THR A 80 -15.56 -4.09 6.00
N ASN A 81 -16.04 -5.13 6.71
CA ASN A 81 -17.31 -5.14 7.46
C ASN A 81 -17.49 -4.00 8.50
N GLY A 82 -16.46 -3.18 8.76
CA GLY A 82 -16.55 -1.95 9.56
C GLY A 82 -16.62 -0.63 8.76
N GLY A 83 -16.73 -0.70 7.42
CA GLY A 83 -16.98 0.44 6.54
C GLY A 83 -15.91 1.55 6.53
N SER A 84 -14.65 1.22 6.88
CA SER A 84 -13.57 2.21 7.03
C SER A 84 -12.30 1.91 6.22
N LYS A 85 -12.14 0.69 5.74
CA LYS A 85 -10.91 0.22 5.10
C LYS A 85 -11.24 -0.37 3.74
N ILE A 86 -10.71 0.21 2.67
CA ILE A 86 -10.91 -0.29 1.30
C ILE A 86 -10.15 -1.61 1.13
N THR A 87 -10.86 -2.63 0.69
CA THR A 87 -10.32 -3.96 0.40
C THR A 87 -10.37 -4.29 -1.09
N GLU A 88 -11.31 -3.70 -1.81
CA GLU A 88 -11.50 -3.97 -3.22
C GLU A 88 -11.91 -2.72 -3.99
N ILE A 89 -11.38 -2.58 -5.19
CA ILE A 89 -11.73 -1.53 -6.14
C ILE A 89 -12.06 -2.19 -7.47
N ASP A 90 -13.29 -2.01 -7.94
CA ASP A 90 -13.76 -2.40 -9.27
C ASP A 90 -14.20 -1.16 -10.06
N LEU A 91 -13.38 -0.81 -11.05
CA LEU A 91 -13.67 0.24 -12.03
C LEU A 91 -13.53 -0.34 -13.45
N SER A 92 -13.88 -1.61 -13.62
CA SER A 92 -13.87 -2.24 -14.92
C SER A 92 -14.81 -1.53 -15.90
N PHE A 93 -14.40 -1.44 -17.16
CA PHE A 93 -15.16 -0.79 -18.24
C PHE A 93 -15.61 0.64 -17.94
N ASN A 94 -14.84 1.38 -17.14
CA ASN A 94 -15.21 2.70 -16.65
C ASN A 94 -14.53 3.87 -17.40
N ARG A 95 -13.88 3.58 -18.54
CA ARG A 95 -13.19 4.57 -19.40
C ARG A 95 -12.04 5.31 -18.73
N LEU A 96 -11.37 4.69 -17.76
CA LEU A 96 -10.14 5.24 -17.19
C LEU A 96 -9.10 5.38 -18.30
N GLU A 97 -8.37 6.49 -18.34
CA GLU A 97 -7.34 6.75 -19.36
C GLU A 97 -6.08 7.33 -18.74
N GLY A 98 -4.90 7.00 -19.28
CA GLY A 98 -3.63 7.51 -18.75
C GLY A 98 -3.00 6.55 -17.75
N SER A 99 -2.76 7.00 -16.50
CA SER A 99 -1.88 6.27 -15.57
C SER A 99 -2.49 6.00 -14.20
N ILE A 100 -2.11 4.87 -13.61
CA ILE A 100 -2.42 4.54 -12.21
C ILE A 100 -1.38 5.22 -11.31
N ALA A 101 -1.82 6.12 -10.44
CA ALA A 101 -0.94 6.79 -9.48
C ALA A 101 -0.25 5.79 -8.54
N ARG A 102 1.06 5.92 -8.28
CA ARG A 102 1.78 5.00 -7.36
C ARG A 102 1.13 4.87 -5.98
N LEU A 103 0.61 5.98 -5.46
CA LEU A 103 -0.05 6.05 -4.15
C LEU A 103 -1.27 5.11 -4.04
N PHE A 104 -1.89 4.76 -5.17
CA PHE A 104 -2.96 3.77 -5.23
C PHE A 104 -2.49 2.39 -4.72
N TRP A 105 -1.30 1.96 -5.12
CA TRP A 105 -0.73 0.66 -4.76
C TRP A 105 -0.21 0.58 -3.32
N THR A 106 -0.18 1.71 -2.60
CA THR A 106 0.24 1.76 -1.20
C THR A 106 -0.94 1.70 -0.23
N LEU A 107 -2.17 1.47 -0.72
CA LEU A 107 -3.37 1.34 0.10
C LEU A 107 -3.27 0.11 1.03
N PRO A 108 -3.22 0.29 2.37
CA PRO A 108 -2.73 -0.74 3.28
C PRO A 108 -3.61 -1.99 3.42
N PHE A 109 -4.87 -1.93 3.00
CA PHE A 109 -5.85 -3.01 3.10
C PHE A 109 -6.35 -3.48 1.73
N LEU A 110 -5.86 -2.90 0.64
CA LEU A 110 -6.30 -3.24 -0.70
C LEU A 110 -5.81 -4.64 -1.07
N GLN A 111 -6.74 -5.50 -1.46
CA GLN A 111 -6.50 -6.91 -1.79
C GLN A 111 -6.89 -7.22 -3.23
N LYS A 112 -7.95 -6.59 -3.74
CA LYS A 112 -8.50 -6.89 -5.07
C LYS A 112 -8.63 -5.62 -5.91
N VAL A 113 -8.18 -5.69 -7.15
CA VAL A 113 -8.23 -4.57 -8.09
C VAL A 113 -8.71 -5.08 -9.43
N ASN A 114 -9.86 -4.58 -9.89
CA ASN A 114 -10.37 -4.80 -11.24
C ASN A 114 -10.39 -3.48 -12.01
N LEU A 115 -9.47 -3.31 -12.95
CA LEU A 115 -9.43 -2.18 -13.88
C LEU A 115 -9.50 -2.67 -15.34
N ARG A 116 -10.08 -3.86 -15.55
CA ARG A 116 -10.25 -4.45 -16.88
C ARG A 116 -11.04 -3.53 -17.81
N GLY A 117 -10.70 -3.53 -19.11
CA GLY A 117 -11.56 -2.90 -20.12
C GLY A 117 -11.51 -1.37 -20.09
N ASN A 118 -10.35 -0.80 -19.72
CA ASN A 118 -10.12 0.64 -19.67
C ASN A 118 -9.09 1.04 -20.74
N HIS A 119 -8.58 2.27 -20.69
CA HIS A 119 -7.59 2.82 -21.63
C HIS A 119 -6.30 3.24 -20.89
N LEU A 120 -5.89 2.47 -19.88
CA LEU A 120 -4.71 2.75 -19.05
C LEU A 120 -3.42 2.32 -19.76
N THR A 121 -2.52 3.26 -20.00
CA THR A 121 -1.23 3.03 -20.68
C THR A 121 -0.07 2.83 -19.70
N HIS A 122 -0.25 3.20 -18.43
CA HIS A 122 0.78 3.08 -17.40
C HIS A 122 0.22 2.53 -16.09
N HIS A 123 0.80 1.43 -15.61
CA HIS A 123 0.29 0.75 -14.41
C HIS A 123 0.88 1.26 -13.09
N GLY A 124 1.83 2.20 -13.10
CA GLY A 124 2.28 2.87 -11.87
C GLY A 124 3.20 2.07 -10.94
N PHE A 125 3.67 0.88 -11.35
CA PHE A 125 4.55 0.03 -10.53
C PHE A 125 5.99 0.54 -10.40
N ASN A 126 6.45 1.41 -11.31
CA ASN A 126 7.82 1.91 -11.31
C ASN A 126 8.17 2.51 -9.95
N GLY A 127 9.18 1.96 -9.27
CA GLY A 127 9.70 2.43 -7.99
C GLY A 127 8.89 2.07 -6.75
N LEU A 128 7.92 1.14 -6.83
CA LEU A 128 7.42 0.47 -5.63
C LEU A 128 8.51 -0.42 -5.05
N THR A 129 8.94 -0.13 -3.83
CA THR A 129 9.84 -0.97 -3.04
C THR A 129 9.02 -1.72 -1.98
N MET A 130 9.56 -2.82 -1.46
CA MET A 130 8.92 -3.58 -0.37
C MET A 130 8.60 -2.71 0.87
N GLU A 131 9.31 -1.59 1.05
CA GLU A 131 9.12 -0.66 2.16
C GLU A 131 7.84 0.19 2.02
N ASN A 132 7.44 0.47 0.77
CA ASN A 132 6.33 1.36 0.42
C ASN A 132 5.14 0.62 -0.21
N ALA A 133 5.23 -0.70 -0.34
CA ALA A 133 4.11 -1.53 -0.78
C ALA A 133 2.98 -1.55 0.26
N SER A 134 1.77 -1.86 -0.19
CA SER A 134 0.64 -2.16 0.70
C SER A 134 1.04 -3.18 1.77
N THR A 135 0.54 -2.99 2.99
CA THR A 135 0.73 -3.94 4.10
C THR A 135 -0.11 -5.21 3.95
N ALA A 136 -1.17 -5.17 3.15
CA ALA A 136 -1.93 -6.35 2.73
C ALA A 136 -1.43 -6.80 1.36
N PRO A 137 -1.08 -8.09 1.18
CA PRO A 137 -0.74 -8.60 -0.13
C PRO A 137 -1.96 -8.49 -1.06
N LEU A 138 -1.73 -8.01 -2.28
CA LEU A 138 -2.75 -8.08 -3.34
C LEU A 138 -3.01 -9.55 -3.64
N GLU A 139 -4.26 -9.96 -3.52
CA GLU A 139 -4.73 -11.30 -3.83
C GLU A 139 -4.97 -11.46 -5.33
N TRP A 140 -5.54 -10.43 -5.95
CA TRP A 140 -5.92 -10.47 -7.36
C TRP A 140 -5.91 -9.07 -7.97
N VAL A 141 -5.35 -8.98 -9.17
CA VAL A 141 -5.26 -7.75 -9.97
C VAL A 141 -5.59 -8.09 -11.41
N ASP A 142 -6.61 -7.46 -11.98
CA ASP A 142 -6.95 -7.55 -13.40
C ASP A 142 -6.79 -6.18 -14.07
N LEU A 143 -5.82 -6.13 -14.99
CA LEU A 143 -5.52 -4.99 -15.86
C LEU A 143 -5.71 -5.35 -17.33
N THR A 144 -6.36 -6.48 -17.64
CA THR A 144 -6.56 -6.94 -19.02
C THR A 144 -7.47 -5.98 -19.80
N GLU A 145 -7.43 -6.04 -21.13
CA GLU A 145 -8.23 -5.16 -22.00
C GLU A 145 -8.00 -3.66 -21.74
N ASN A 146 -6.74 -3.29 -21.49
CA ASN A 146 -6.28 -1.91 -21.52
C ASN A 146 -5.48 -1.62 -22.79
N SER A 147 -5.55 -0.36 -23.26
CA SER A 147 -4.91 0.13 -24.50
C SER A 147 -3.40 0.32 -24.41
#